data_AF-A0A195FJ03-F1
#
_entry.id   AF-A0A195FJ03-F1
#
_cell.length_a   1.000
_cell.length_b   1.000
_cell.length_c   1.000
_cell.angle_alpha   90.00
_cell.angle_beta   90.00
_cell.angle_gamma   90.00
#
_symmetry.space_group_name_H-M   'P 1'
#
loop_
_entity.id
_entity.type
_entity.pdbx_description
1 polymer ?
#
loop_
_entity_poly.entity_id
_entity_poly.type
_entity_poly.pdbx_seq_one_letter_code
_entity_poly.pdbx_strand_id
1 'polypeptide(L)'
;MGPKCQQSMLNRVAIRSGISKMFKWNMHKIRMYNALLSRRLSGTNQSLVDCKEFQKFKLKQVKMQCDDGLPVYLKRGIPDKIVFYLISGSVIINTILSLYVLIQGGE
;
A
#
# COMPACT_ATOMS: atom_id res chain seq x y z
N MET A 1 -22.67 -11.62 -19.49
CA MET A 1 -21.41 -11.74 -20.24
C MET A 1 -20.45 -10.68 -19.72
N GLY A 2 -19.50 -11.10 -18.88
CA GLY A 2 -18.57 -10.19 -18.19
C GLY A 2 -17.39 -9.79 -19.09
N PRO A 3 -16.78 -8.61 -18.84
CA PRO A 3 -15.85 -7.99 -19.77
C PRO A 3 -14.45 -8.63 -19.75
N LYS A 4 -13.94 -8.85 -20.97
CA LYS A 4 -12.54 -9.10 -21.30
C LYS A 4 -11.72 -7.84 -20.95
N CYS A 5 -10.96 -7.86 -19.87
CA CYS A 5 -9.89 -6.87 -19.61
C CYS A 5 -8.93 -7.36 -18.52
N GLN A 6 -8.20 -8.44 -18.79
CA GLN A 6 -7.00 -8.81 -18.03
C GLN A 6 -5.95 -9.43 -18.97
N GLN A 7 -5.62 -8.72 -20.03
CA GLN A 7 -4.50 -9.11 -20.89
C GLN A 7 -3.83 -7.86 -21.43
N SER A 8 -2.50 -7.81 -21.32
CA SER A 8 -1.62 -6.64 -21.45
C SER A 8 -1.66 -5.77 -20.17
N MET A 9 -0.58 -5.51 -19.44
CA MET A 9 0.84 -5.64 -19.71
C MET A 9 1.57 -6.02 -18.41
N LEU A 10 2.20 -7.19 -18.37
CA LEU A 10 3.32 -7.46 -17.47
C LEU A 10 4.53 -7.77 -18.35
N ASN A 11 5.03 -6.73 -19.01
CA ASN A 11 6.35 -6.74 -19.61
C ASN A 11 7.36 -6.63 -18.47
N ARG A 12 7.64 -7.75 -17.79
CA ARG A 12 8.69 -7.85 -16.78
C ARG A 12 9.87 -8.58 -17.38
N VAL A 13 10.95 -7.84 -17.53
CA VAL A 13 12.35 -8.28 -17.64
C VAL A 13 12.52 -9.68 -17.03
N ALA A 14 12.75 -10.67 -17.89
CA ALA A 14 13.04 -12.04 -17.48
C ALA A 14 14.45 -12.08 -16.89
N ILE A 15 14.57 -11.77 -15.59
CA ILE A 15 15.75 -12.16 -14.82
C ILE A 15 15.67 -13.69 -14.68
N ARG A 16 16.38 -14.42 -15.55
CA ARG A 16 16.65 -15.85 -15.41
C ARG A 16 17.45 -16.07 -14.13
N SER A 17 16.77 -16.17 -12.98
CA SER A 17 17.41 -16.72 -11.79
C SER A 17 17.30 -18.25 -11.87
N GLY A 18 18.40 -18.91 -12.21
CA GLY A 18 18.56 -20.37 -12.14
C GLY A 18 18.53 -20.88 -10.69
N ILE A 19 17.46 -20.60 -9.96
CA ILE A 19 17.26 -21.02 -8.58
C ILE A 19 16.80 -22.46 -8.62
N SER A 20 17.60 -23.36 -8.03
CA SER A 20 17.40 -24.81 -8.11
C SER A 20 16.00 -25.21 -7.65
N LYS A 21 15.46 -26.29 -8.24
CA LYS A 21 14.14 -26.85 -7.88
C LYS A 21 14.01 -27.11 -6.37
N MET A 22 15.11 -27.48 -5.71
CA MET A 22 15.16 -27.67 -4.26
C MET A 22 14.98 -26.37 -3.48
N PHE A 23 15.60 -25.27 -3.91
CA PHE A 23 15.46 -23.99 -3.23
C PHE A 23 14.03 -23.44 -3.34
N LYS A 24 13.42 -23.61 -4.52
CA LYS A 24 12.01 -23.29 -4.76
C LYS A 24 11.07 -24.13 -3.87
N TRP A 25 11.38 -25.41 -3.68
CA TRP A 25 10.62 -26.30 -2.79
C TRP A 25 10.76 -25.90 -1.32
N ASN A 26 11.96 -25.53 -0.89
CA ASN A 26 12.20 -25.06 0.48
C ASN A 26 11.49 -23.74 0.77
N MET A 27 11.52 -22.78 -0.15
CA MET A 27 10.76 -21.54 0.00
C MET A 27 9.25 -21.80 0.07
N HIS A 28 8.74 -22.74 -0.73
CA HIS A 28 7.33 -23.13 -0.69
C HIS A 28 6.95 -23.74 0.67
N LYS A 29 7.79 -24.63 1.20
CA LYS A 29 7.61 -25.21 2.54
C LYS A 29 7.63 -24.14 3.63
N ILE A 30 8.61 -23.23 3.63
CA ILE A 30 8.71 -22.15 4.62
C ILE A 30 7.48 -21.23 4.56
N ARG A 31 7.00 -20.90 3.36
CA ARG A 31 5.80 -20.08 3.17
C ARG A 31 4.54 -20.79 3.68
N MET A 32 4.42 -22.10 3.47
CA MET A 32 3.32 -22.91 4.00
C MET A 32 3.38 -23.00 5.52
N TYR A 33 4.56 -23.26 6.09
CA TYR A 33 4.76 -23.29 7.54
C TYR A 33 4.44 -21.94 8.19
N ASN A 34 4.91 -20.82 7.64
CA ASN A 34 4.61 -19.49 8.18
C ASN A 34 3.13 -19.11 8.03
N ALA A 35 2.47 -19.53 6.93
CA ALA A 35 1.03 -19.35 6.78
C ALA A 35 0.22 -20.20 7.79
N LEU A 36 0.68 -21.42 8.09
CA LEU A 36 0.12 -22.30 9.11
C LEU A 36 0.38 -21.78 10.53
N LEU A 37 1.58 -21.25 10.78
CA LEU A 37 2.00 -20.71 12.06
C LEU A 37 1.24 -19.42 12.39
N SER A 38 1.04 -18.55 11.40
CA SER A 38 0.19 -17.36 11.52
C SER A 38 -1.28 -17.73 11.79
N ARG A 39 -1.77 -18.88 11.30
CA ARG A 39 -3.12 -19.39 11.63
C ARG A 39 -3.19 -19.94 13.06
N ARG A 40 -2.14 -20.60 13.55
CA ARG A 40 -2.12 -21.19 14.91
C ARG A 40 -1.88 -20.16 16.01
N LEU A 41 -1.06 -19.12 15.77
CA LEU A 41 -0.77 -18.07 16.74
C LEU A 41 -1.95 -17.13 17.01
N SER A 42 -2.96 -17.09 16.13
CA SER A 42 -4.18 -16.30 16.33
C SER A 42 -5.29 -17.03 17.10
N GLY A 43 -5.01 -18.19 17.71
CA GLY A 43 -5.87 -18.83 18.73
C GLY A 43 -7.31 -19.18 18.33
N THR A 44 -7.67 -19.01 17.06
CA THR A 44 -9.05 -19.13 16.60
C THR A 44 -9.06 -20.02 15.38
N ASN A 45 -9.67 -21.21 15.47
CA ASN A 45 -9.93 -22.13 14.35
C ASN A 45 -10.93 -21.54 13.32
N GLN A 46 -11.09 -20.22 13.26
CA GLN A 46 -11.93 -19.54 12.30
C GLN A 46 -11.11 -19.28 11.05
N SER A 47 -11.65 -19.76 9.93
CA SER A 47 -11.25 -19.36 8.58
C SER A 47 -11.06 -17.85 8.54
N LEU A 48 -9.80 -17.41 8.37
CA LEU A 48 -9.44 -15.99 8.22
C LEU A 48 -10.19 -15.33 7.04
N VAL A 49 -10.75 -16.15 6.14
CA VAL A 49 -11.58 -15.75 5.00
C VAL A 49 -13.00 -15.30 5.43
N ASP A 50 -13.52 -15.80 6.55
CA ASP A 50 -14.89 -15.50 7.04
C ASP A 50 -14.94 -14.34 8.06
N CYS A 51 -13.79 -13.78 8.42
CA CYS A 51 -13.76 -12.64 9.31
C CYS A 51 -14.13 -11.35 8.55
N LYS A 52 -15.23 -10.69 8.95
CA LYS A 52 -15.72 -9.43 8.35
C LYS A 52 -14.63 -8.35 8.29
N GLU A 53 -13.75 -8.29 9.29
CA GLU A 53 -12.64 -7.34 9.33
C GLU A 53 -11.56 -7.65 8.27
N PHE A 54 -11.31 -8.92 8.00
CA PHE A 54 -10.38 -9.33 6.94
C PHE A 54 -10.93 -8.98 5.55
N GLN A 55 -12.25 -9.10 5.33
CA GLN A 55 -12.88 -8.68 4.08
C GLN A 55 -12.76 -7.16 3.88
N LYS A 56 -12.99 -6.36 4.91
CA LYS A 56 -12.76 -4.89 4.88
C LYS A 56 -11.30 -4.56 4.56
N PHE A 57 -10.36 -5.29 5.15
CA PHE A 57 -8.94 -5.13 4.86
C PHE A 57 -8.61 -5.42 3.40
N LYS A 58 -9.13 -6.52 2.84
CA LYS A 58 -8.95 -6.87 1.42
C LYS A 58 -9.53 -5.81 0.49
N LEU A 59 -10.71 -5.27 0.80
CA LEU A 59 -11.29 -4.14 0.04
C LEU A 59 -10.39 -2.90 0.08
N LYS A 60 -9.83 -2.59 1.25
CA LYS A 60 -8.87 -1.48 1.40
C LYS A 60 -7.59 -1.73 0.60
N GLN A 61 -7.08 -2.96 0.58
CA GLN A 61 -5.91 -3.32 -0.23
C GLN A 61 -6.19 -3.13 -1.71
N VAL A 62 -7.33 -3.61 -2.23
CA VAL A 62 -7.71 -3.44 -3.64
C VAL A 62 -7.80 -1.96 -4.00
N LYS A 63 -8.43 -1.14 -3.16
CA LYS A 63 -8.51 0.31 -3.39
C LYS A 63 -7.12 0.96 -3.44
N MET A 64 -6.20 0.57 -2.55
CA MET A 64 -4.85 1.14 -2.52
C MET A 64 -3.92 0.62 -3.62
N GLN A 65 -4.20 -0.56 -4.17
CA GLN A 65 -3.41 -1.21 -5.23
C GLN A 65 -3.94 -0.95 -6.64
N CYS A 66 -5.12 -0.34 -6.78
CA CYS A 66 -5.67 0.07 -8.06
C CYS A 66 -4.68 0.98 -8.79
N ASP A 67 -4.35 0.71 -10.05
CA ASP A 67 -3.44 1.56 -10.82
C ASP A 67 -4.25 2.67 -11.50
N ASP A 68 -4.52 3.71 -10.74
CA ASP A 68 -5.33 4.88 -11.10
C ASP A 68 -4.46 6.11 -11.41
N GLY A 69 -3.13 5.97 -11.42
CA GLY A 69 -2.18 7.06 -11.60
C GLY A 69 -2.17 8.06 -10.44
N LEU A 70 -2.95 7.84 -9.38
CA LEU A 70 -3.04 8.72 -8.21
C LEU A 70 -1.97 8.33 -7.19
N PRO A 71 -1.26 9.31 -6.61
CA PRO A 71 -0.33 9.03 -5.54
C PRO A 71 -1.07 8.54 -4.29
N VAL A 72 -0.40 7.72 -3.48
CA VAL A 72 -1.00 7.05 -2.31
C VAL A 72 -1.69 8.02 -1.35
N TYR A 73 -1.13 9.21 -1.17
CA TYR A 73 -1.66 10.23 -0.26
C TYR A 73 -2.90 10.97 -0.79
N LEU A 74 -3.38 10.68 -2.00
CA LEU A 74 -4.67 11.19 -2.54
C LEU A 74 -5.66 10.06 -2.84
N LYS A 75 -5.27 8.81 -2.57
CA LYS A 75 -5.96 7.62 -3.06
C LYS A 75 -7.29 7.35 -2.37
N ARG A 76 -7.55 7.95 -1.21
CA ARG A 76 -8.85 7.84 -0.54
C ARG A 76 -9.90 8.74 -1.19
N GLY A 77 -9.48 9.83 -1.84
CA GLY A 77 -10.33 10.78 -2.58
C GLY A 77 -10.35 12.19 -1.96
N ILE A 78 -11.54 12.79 -1.91
CA ILE A 78 -11.80 14.16 -1.40
C ILE A 78 -11.21 14.43 0.00
N PRO A 79 -11.36 13.56 1.02
CA PRO A 79 -10.87 13.89 2.36
C PRO A 79 -9.34 14.07 2.39
N ASP A 80 -8.62 13.25 1.63
CA ASP A 80 -7.17 13.36 1.54
C ASP A 80 -6.74 14.69 0.90
N LYS A 81 -7.49 15.17 -0.12
CA LYS A 81 -7.24 16.48 -0.76
C LYS A 81 -7.42 17.64 0.22
N ILE A 82 -8.49 17.60 1.03
CA ILE A 82 -8.75 18.66 2.02
C ILE A 82 -7.61 18.73 3.03
N VAL A 83 -7.22 17.57 3.58
CA VAL A 83 -6.12 17.49 4.54
C VAL A 83 -4.81 17.96 3.90
N PHE A 84 -4.54 17.56 2.66
CA PHE A 84 -3.36 18.00 1.92
C PHE A 84 -3.31 19.53 1.80
N TYR A 85 -4.40 20.17 1.34
CA TYR A 85 -4.45 21.62 1.21
C TYR A 85 -4.29 22.37 2.54
N LEU A 86 -4.86 21.85 3.63
CA LEU A 86 -4.70 22.44 4.96
C LEU A 86 -3.24 22.39 5.43
N ILE A 87 -2.57 21.25 5.26
CA ILE A 87 -1.16 21.10 5.65
C ILE A 87 -0.28 21.98 4.77
N SER A 88 -0.45 21.92 3.45
CA SER A 88 0.33 22.74 2.52
C SER A 88 0.15 24.23 2.78
N GLY A 89 -1.08 24.69 3.04
CA GLY A 89 -1.35 26.09 3.38
C GLY A 89 -0.68 26.50 4.68
N SER A 90 -0.78 25.68 5.73
CA SER A 90 -0.12 25.94 7.01
C SER A 90 1.41 26.04 6.87
N VAL A 91 2.02 25.14 6.12
CA VAL A 91 3.47 25.18 5.86
C VAL A 91 3.86 26.46 5.14
N ILE A 92 3.16 26.82 4.06
CA ILE A 92 3.45 28.02 3.28
C ILE A 92 3.34 29.28 4.15
N ILE A 93 2.27 29.41 4.93
CA ILE A 93 2.05 30.57 5.81
C ILE A 93 3.18 30.66 6.84
N ASN A 94 3.52 29.55 7.51
CA ASN A 94 4.59 29.54 8.50
C ASN A 94 5.96 29.85 7.87
N THR A 95 6.24 29.37 6.66
CA THR A 95 7.46 29.70 5.94
C THR A 95 7.54 31.19 5.62
N ILE A 96 6.43 31.81 5.17
CA ILE A 96 6.39 33.25 4.89
C ILE A 96 6.61 34.06 6.17
N LEU A 97 5.93 33.71 7.26
CA LEU A 97 6.10 34.37 8.56
C LEU A 97 7.55 34.24 9.07
N SER A 98 8.13 33.04 8.95
CA SER A 98 9.52 32.81 9.34
C SER A 98 10.50 33.66 8.53
N LEU A 99 10.27 33.82 7.22
CA LEU A 99 11.10 34.68 6.37
C LEU A 99 10.94 36.15 6.76
N TYR A 100 9.70 36.59 7.02
CA TYR A 100 9.43 37.97 7.42
C TYR A 100 10.14 38.33 8.72
N VAL A 101 10.08 37.46 9.73
CA VAL A 101 10.79 37.65 11.01
C VAL A 101 12.30 37.69 10.79
N LEU A 102 12.84 36.85 9.92
CA LEU A 102 14.28 36.81 9.64
C LEU A 102 14.77 38.08 8.94
N ILE A 103 13.96 38.66 8.05
CA ILE A 103 14.27 39.93 7.37
C ILE A 103 14.21 41.10 8.36
N GLN A 104 13.18 41.16 9.22
CA GLN A 104 13.05 42.26 10.20
C GLN A 104 14.03 42.15 11.38
N GLY A 105 14.41 40.95 11.78
CA GLY A 105 15.39 40.74 12.87
C GLY A 105 16.85 40.81 12.41
N GLY A 106 17.09 41.01 11.11
CA GLY A 106 18.41 41.21 10.52
C GLY A 106 18.78 42.68 10.27
N GLU A 107 17.85 43.61 10.50
CA GLU A 107 18.10 45.06 10.64
C GLU A 107 18.42 45.41 12.10
#